data_AF-A0A699T9W9-F1
#
_entry.id   AF-A0A699T9W9-F1
#
_cell.length_a   1.000
_cell.length_b   1.000
_cell.length_c   1.000
_cell.angle_alpha   90.00
_cell.angle_beta   90.00
_cell.angle_gamma   90.00
#
_symmetry.space_group_name_H-M   'P 1'
#
loop_
_entity.id
_entity.type
_entity.pdbx_description
1 polymer ?
#
loop_
_entity_poly.entity_id
_entity_poly.type
_entity_poly.pdbx_seq_one_letter_code
_entity_poly.pdbx_strand_id
1 'polypeptide(L)'
;MLVTMEPEIQQNLEPLHAHEMLKELKTMFAQQAEQELLQTTRNFHSCRQEEGQSVSSYVLKMKGYIDNLERLGHPVTLGLGVSLISIGLRKECDGFVQNYNMHSMGKTINELHA
;
A
#
# COMPACT_ATOMS: atom_id res chain seq x y z
N MET A 1 -20.83 15.66 15.31
CA MET A 1 -20.45 14.36 14.72
C MET A 1 -21.11 14.13 13.35
N LEU A 2 -22.41 14.41 13.14
CA LEU A 2 -23.05 14.20 11.83
C LEU A 2 -22.75 15.27 10.76
N VAL A 3 -22.50 16.53 11.14
CA VAL A 3 -22.38 17.69 10.22
C VAL A 3 -21.11 17.66 9.34
N THR A 4 -20.14 16.79 9.64
CA THR A 4 -18.88 16.65 8.90
C THR A 4 -18.78 15.37 8.07
N MET A 5 -19.87 14.60 8.01
CA MET A 5 -19.90 13.31 7.30
C MET A 5 -20.41 13.52 5.87
N GLU A 6 -20.08 12.61 4.96
CA GLU A 6 -20.69 12.64 3.63
C GLU A 6 -22.22 12.53 3.73
N PRO A 7 -22.99 13.27 2.91
CA PRO A 7 -24.45 13.33 3.00
C PRO A 7 -25.11 11.95 2.93
N GLU A 8 -24.55 11.04 2.14
CA GLU A 8 -25.04 9.68 1.97
C GLU A 8 -24.90 8.85 3.26
N ILE A 9 -23.76 8.97 3.95
CA ILE A 9 -23.54 8.30 5.24
C ILE A 9 -24.46 8.93 6.29
N GLN A 10 -24.62 10.24 6.29
CA GLN A 10 -25.48 10.95 7.22
C GLN A 10 -26.95 10.50 7.09
N GLN A 11 -27.47 10.39 5.87
CA GLN A 11 -28.83 9.94 5.60
C GLN A 11 -29.09 8.51 6.10
N ASN A 12 -28.13 7.60 5.93
CA ASN A 12 -28.25 6.21 6.39
C ASN A 12 -28.24 6.08 7.93
N LEU A 13 -27.65 7.04 8.64
CA LEU A 13 -27.50 7.02 10.10
C LEU A 13 -28.56 7.84 10.86
N GLU A 14 -29.20 8.80 10.20
CA GLU A 14 -30.26 9.64 10.77
C GLU A 14 -31.41 8.88 11.46
N PRO A 15 -31.89 7.71 10.96
CA PRO A 15 -32.94 6.96 11.62
C PRO A 15 -32.46 6.10 12.81
N LEU A 16 -31.15 6.02 13.06
CA LEU A 16 -30.57 5.12 14.06
C LEU A 16 -30.35 5.81 15.41
N HIS A 17 -30.43 5.03 16.49
CA HIS A 17 -30.04 5.48 17.83
C HIS A 17 -28.52 5.52 17.95
N ALA A 18 -27.97 6.32 18.87
CA ALA A 18 -26.54 6.54 19.03
C ALA A 18 -25.68 5.25 19.13
N HIS A 19 -26.19 4.21 19.80
CA HIS A 19 -25.50 2.91 19.87
C HIS A 19 -25.42 2.22 18.51
N GLU A 20 -26.54 2.17 17.77
CA GLU A 20 -26.62 1.57 16.44
C GLU A 20 -25.80 2.37 15.43
N MET A 21 -25.81 3.71 15.50
CA MET A 21 -24.97 4.56 14.65
C MET A 21 -23.47 4.24 14.82
N LEU A 22 -23.02 4.07 16.07
CA LEU A 22 -21.63 3.73 16.35
C LEU A 22 -21.27 2.34 15.81
N LYS A 23 -22.19 1.39 15.92
CA LYS A 23 -22.01 0.02 15.43
C LYS A 23 -21.94 -0.02 13.91
N GLU A 24 -22.83 0.72 13.24
CA GLU A 24 -22.86 0.81 11.79
C GLU A 24 -21.58 1.46 11.26
N LEU A 25 -21.16 2.58 11.86
CA LEU A 25 -19.91 3.25 11.49
C LEU A 25 -18.69 2.35 11.63
N LYS A 26 -18.57 1.62 12.75
CA LYS A 26 -17.48 0.66 12.94
C LYS A 26 -17.48 -0.42 11.86
N THR A 27 -18.66 -0.90 11.49
CA THR A 27 -18.82 -1.94 10.46
C THR A 27 -18.41 -1.41 9.09
N MET A 28 -18.92 -0.23 8.70
CA MET A 28 -18.59 0.40 7.43
C MET A 28 -17.08 0.66 7.28
N PHE A 29 -16.45 1.28 8.29
CA PHE A 29 -15.01 1.56 8.22
C PHE A 29 -14.14 0.31 8.28
N ALA A 30 -14.57 -0.75 8.99
CA ALA A 30 -13.89 -2.04 8.95
C ALA A 30 -13.95 -2.67 7.56
N GLN A 31 -15.13 -2.70 6.93
CA GLN A 31 -15.31 -3.19 5.57
C GLN A 31 -14.50 -2.38 4.55
N GLN A 32 -14.48 -1.05 4.70
CA GLN A 32 -13.68 -0.18 3.83
C GLN A 32 -12.19 -0.47 3.97
N ALA A 33 -11.68 -0.65 5.19
CA ALA A 33 -10.28 -0.99 5.43
C ALA A 33 -9.92 -2.37 4.84
N GLU A 34 -10.80 -3.37 4.96
CA GLU A 34 -10.61 -4.70 4.35
C GLU A 34 -10.58 -4.64 2.82
N GLN A 35 -11.50 -3.87 2.21
CA GLN A 35 -11.51 -3.67 0.76
C GLN A 35 -10.24 -2.97 0.28
N GLU A 36 -9.80 -1.93 0.99
CA GLU A 36 -8.58 -1.20 0.67
C GLU A 36 -7.34 -2.10 0.82
N LEU A 37 -7.28 -2.92 1.86
CA LEU A 37 -6.22 -3.91 2.06
C LEU A 37 -6.15 -4.90 0.91
N LEU A 38 -7.30 -5.45 0.50
CA LEU A 38 -7.37 -6.41 -0.60
C LEU A 38 -6.91 -5.76 -1.92
N GLN A 39 -7.37 -4.55 -2.21
CA GLN A 39 -7.01 -3.83 -3.42
C GLN A 39 -5.52 -3.46 -3.45
N THR A 40 -5.00 -2.96 -2.32
CA THR A 40 -3.57 -2.62 -2.17
C THR A 40 -2.70 -3.86 -2.35
N THR A 41 -3.05 -4.97 -1.69
CA THR A 41 -2.32 -6.24 -1.81
C THR A 41 -2.33 -6.76 -3.25
N ARG A 42 -3.48 -6.69 -3.93
CA ARG A 42 -3.60 -7.08 -5.34
C ARG A 42 -2.69 -6.25 -6.23
N ASN A 43 -2.72 -4.93 -6.08
CA ASN A 43 -1.91 -4.00 -6.86
C ASN A 43 -0.42 -4.19 -6.59
N PHE A 44 -0.04 -4.39 -5.32
CA PHE A 44 1.34 -4.62 -4.92
C PHE A 44 1.89 -5.92 -5.54
N HIS A 45 1.14 -7.02 -5.45
CA HIS A 45 1.54 -8.32 -5.98
C HIS A 45 1.67 -8.32 -7.52
N SER A 46 0.75 -7.66 -8.23
CA SER A 46 0.73 -7.62 -9.69
C SER A 46 1.67 -6.57 -10.30
N CYS A 47 2.18 -5.62 -9.49
CA CYS A 47 3.02 -4.55 -10.01
C CYS A 47 4.35 -5.11 -10.56
N ARG A 48 4.66 -4.72 -11.80
CA ARG A 48 5.94 -4.96 -12.47
C ARG A 48 6.44 -3.65 -13.05
N GLN A 49 7.74 -3.51 -13.23
CA GLN A 49 8.31 -2.35 -13.89
C GLN A 49 7.90 -2.34 -15.36
N GLU A 50 7.28 -1.26 -15.81
CA GLU A 50 6.79 -1.12 -17.18
C GLU A 50 7.91 -0.76 -18.16
N GLU A 51 7.70 -1.02 -19.46
CA GLU A 51 8.64 -0.61 -20.51
C GLU A 51 8.82 0.91 -20.54
N GLY A 52 10.07 1.39 -20.62
CA GLY A 52 10.40 2.81 -20.51
C GLY A 52 10.30 3.42 -19.10
N GLN A 53 9.76 2.72 -18.10
CA GLN A 53 9.68 3.23 -16.72
C GLN A 53 11.06 3.18 -16.03
N SER A 54 11.45 4.28 -15.36
CA SER A 54 12.66 4.30 -14.53
C SER A 54 12.53 3.40 -13.30
N VAL A 55 13.66 2.84 -12.85
CA VAL A 55 13.72 2.04 -11.62
C VAL A 55 13.25 2.85 -10.41
N SER A 56 13.68 4.10 -10.30
CA SER A 56 13.29 4.98 -9.19
C SER A 56 11.78 5.22 -9.12
N SER A 57 11.12 5.44 -10.26
CA SER A 57 9.66 5.61 -10.35
C SER A 57 8.92 4.32 -9.93
N TYR A 58 9.42 3.17 -10.39
CA TYR A 58 8.86 1.87 -9.99
C TYR A 58 9.00 1.62 -8.48
N VAL A 59 10.18 1.87 -7.91
CA VAL A 59 10.42 1.74 -6.47
C VAL A 59 9.51 2.66 -5.66
N LEU A 60 9.30 3.90 -6.11
CA LEU A 60 8.39 4.86 -5.45
C LEU A 60 6.95 4.35 -5.43
N LYS A 61 6.48 3.79 -6.55
CA LYS A 61 5.15 3.16 -6.65
C LYS A 61 5.02 1.98 -5.69
N MET A 62 6.04 1.11 -5.62
CA MET A 62 6.07 -0.02 -4.69
C MET A 62 6.10 0.42 -3.22
N LYS A 63 6.89 1.45 -2.90
CA LYS A 63 6.92 2.05 -1.55
C LYS A 63 5.54 2.58 -1.16
N GLY A 64 4.82 3.23 -2.07
CA GLY A 64 3.46 3.70 -1.80
C GLY A 64 2.49 2.58 -1.38
N TYR A 65 2.61 1.39 -1.96
CA TYR A 65 1.83 0.23 -1.52
C TYR A 65 2.26 -0.28 -0.14
N ILE A 66 3.56 -0.33 0.14
CA ILE A 66 4.11 -0.74 1.44
C ILE A 66 3.63 0.22 2.54
N ASP A 67 3.74 1.53 2.32
CA ASP A 67 3.28 2.56 3.25
C ASP A 67 1.77 2.44 3.51
N ASN A 68 0.97 2.14 2.48
CA ASN A 68 -0.48 1.97 2.65
C ASN A 68 -0.82 0.70 3.45
N LEU A 69 -0.09 -0.39 3.23
CA LEU A 69 -0.25 -1.61 4.03
C LEU A 69 0.11 -1.36 5.50
N GLU A 70 1.19 -0.61 5.78
CA GLU A 70 1.55 -0.21 7.14
C GLU A 70 0.46 0.64 7.81
N ARG A 71 -0.10 1.61 7.09
CA ARG A 71 -1.22 2.44 7.57
C ARG A 71 -2.47 1.60 7.90
N LEU A 72 -2.71 0.51 7.16
CA LEU A 72 -3.79 -0.43 7.39
C LEU A 72 -3.48 -1.46 8.50
N GLY A 73 -2.30 -1.39 9.14
CA GLY A 73 -1.90 -2.29 10.23
C GLY A 73 -1.20 -3.57 9.77
N HIS A 74 -0.76 -3.63 8.52
CA HIS A 74 -0.09 -4.77 7.90
C HIS A 74 1.33 -4.41 7.44
N PRO A 75 2.27 -4.14 8.37
CA PRO A 75 3.61 -3.71 8.00
C PRO A 75 4.35 -4.78 7.19
N VAL A 76 4.96 -4.38 6.08
CA VAL A 76 5.84 -5.24 5.27
C VAL A 76 7.26 -5.12 5.80
N THR A 77 7.88 -6.24 6.17
CA THR A 77 9.27 -6.22 6.62
C THR A 77 10.19 -5.74 5.50
N LEU A 78 11.28 -5.04 5.85
CA LEU A 78 12.23 -4.51 4.87
C LEU A 78 12.72 -5.59 3.90
N GLY A 79 13.09 -6.77 4.41
CA GLY A 79 13.57 -7.88 3.57
C GLY A 79 12.54 -8.38 2.56
N LEU A 80 11.26 -8.49 2.98
CA LEU A 80 10.17 -8.87 2.07
C LEU A 80 9.89 -7.77 1.05
N GLY A 81 9.86 -6.50 1.47
CA GLY A 81 9.63 -5.37 0.59
C GLY A 81 10.69 -5.27 -0.51
N VAL A 82 11.97 -5.37 -0.12
CA VAL A 82 13.10 -5.42 -1.05
C VAL A 82 12.97 -6.59 -2.01
N SER A 83 12.71 -7.81 -1.51
CA SER A 83 12.57 -9.00 -2.36
C SER A 83 11.46 -8.84 -3.40
N LEU A 84 10.30 -8.32 -3.00
CA LEU A 84 9.16 -8.11 -3.90
C LEU A 84 9.43 -7.04 -4.95
N ILE A 85 10.11 -5.95 -4.58
CA ILE A 85 10.57 -4.92 -5.53
C ILE A 85 11.53 -5.55 -6.54
N SER A 86 12.52 -6.31 -6.08
CA SER A 86 13.51 -6.94 -6.96
C SER A 86 12.86 -7.94 -7.94
N ILE A 87 11.90 -8.74 -7.48
CA ILE A 87 11.17 -9.70 -8.33
C ILE A 87 10.39 -9.01 -9.45
N GLY A 88 9.92 -7.79 -9.23
CA GLY A 88 9.12 -7.06 -10.21
C GLY A 88 9.91 -6.20 -11.19
N LEU A 89 11.23 -6.07 -11.02
CA LEU A 89 12.11 -5.41 -11.98
C LEU A 89 12.24 -6.24 -13.26
N ARG A 90 12.43 -5.54 -14.40
CA ARG A 90 12.67 -6.21 -15.68
C ARG A 90 14.09 -6.76 -15.76
N LYS A 91 14.30 -7.81 -16.56
CA LYS A 91 15.60 -8.48 -16.72
C LYS A 91 16.68 -7.54 -17.27
N GLU A 92 16.30 -6.55 -18.05
CA GLU A 92 17.24 -5.51 -18.51
C GLU A 92 17.88 -4.71 -17.35
N CYS A 93 17.28 -4.75 -16.16
CA CYS A 93 17.79 -4.15 -14.93
C CYS A 93 18.57 -5.14 -14.05
N ASP A 94 18.92 -6.34 -14.55
CA ASP A 94 19.64 -7.36 -13.78
C ASP A 94 20.99 -6.85 -13.23
N GLY A 95 21.66 -5.94 -13.94
CA GLY A 95 22.88 -5.28 -13.45
C GLY A 95 22.64 -4.41 -12.20
N PHE A 96 21.48 -3.77 -12.08
CA PHE A 96 21.08 -3.02 -10.88
C PHE A 96 20.75 -3.98 -9.74
N VAL A 97 20.02 -5.07 -10.02
CA VAL A 97 19.69 -6.11 -9.03
C VAL A 97 20.96 -6.77 -8.49
N GLN A 98 21.92 -7.10 -9.36
CA GLN A 98 23.22 -7.65 -8.97
C GLN A 98 24.03 -6.66 -8.13
N ASN A 99 24.06 -5.38 -8.50
CA ASN A 99 24.75 -4.33 -7.74
C ASN A 99 24.13 -4.13 -6.34
N TYR A 100 22.79 -4.08 -6.25
CA TYR A 100 22.08 -3.97 -4.97
C TYR A 100 22.32 -5.19 -4.06
N ASN A 101 22.19 -6.40 -4.61
CA ASN A 101 22.42 -7.64 -3.86
C ASN A 101 23.86 -7.78 -3.35
N MET A 102 24.83 -7.18 -4.04
CA MET A 102 26.26 -7.28 -3.71
C MET A 102 26.76 -6.17 -2.78
N HIS A 103 26.17 -4.96 -2.85
CA HIS A 103 26.68 -3.77 -2.15
C HIS A 103 25.69 -3.09 -1.19
N SER A 104 24.40 -3.42 -1.23
CA SER A 104 23.34 -2.69 -0.51
C SER A 104 22.44 -3.59 0.35
N MET A 105 22.82 -4.84 0.59
CA MET A 105 22.12 -5.79 1.46
C MET A 105 22.17 -5.28 2.92
N GLY A 106 21.23 -4.41 3.28
CA GLY A 106 21.19 -3.70 4.58
C GLY A 106 20.71 -2.24 4.50
N LYS A 107 20.59 -1.65 3.31
CA LYS A 107 20.12 -0.27 3.12
C LYS A 107 18.59 -0.17 3.06
N THR A 108 18.05 0.89 3.64
CA THR A 108 16.60 1.11 3.73
C THR A 108 16.01 1.54 2.38
N ILE A 109 14.70 1.35 2.17
CA ILE A 109 14.00 1.75 0.92
C ILE A 109 14.24 3.23 0.57
N ASN A 110 14.40 4.09 1.58
CA ASN A 110 14.65 5.51 1.40
C ASN A 110 15.98 5.81 0.68
N GLU A 111 16.94 4.88 0.69
CA GLU A 111 18.25 5.04 0.05
C GLU A 111 18.26 4.58 -1.42
N LEU A 112 17.15 4.03 -1.93
CA LEU A 112 17.00 3.60 -3.33
C LEU A 112 16.58 4.74 -4.28
N HIS A 113 16.34 5.93 -3.74
CA HIS A 113 15.83 7.09 -4.50
C HIS A 113 16.93 8.04 -5.01
N ALA A 114 18.19 7.83 -4.64
CA ALA A 114 19.32 8.67 -5.02
C ALA A 114 20.01 8.22 -6.31
#